data_AF-A0A671W3K3-F1
#
_entry.id   AF-A0A671W3K3-F1
#
_cell.length_a   1.000
_cell.length_b   1.000
_cell.length_c   1.000
_cell.angle_alpha   90.00
_cell.angle_beta   90.00
_cell.angle_gamma   90.00
#
_symmetry.space_group_name_H-M   'P 1'
#
loop_
_entity.id
_entity.type
_entity.pdbx_description
1 polymer ?
#
loop_
_entity_poly.entity_id
_entity_poly.type
_entity_poly.pdbx_seq_one_letter_code
_entity_poly.pdbx_strand_id
1 'polypeptide(L)'
;LLLSKKMNIQVMPEHKLSSVAPLKQCNVEKKEVELILVKDQNGVQYTSSSIIPTPGHRAGPPGSEDRETWGKKIDFLLSVIGFAVDLANVWRFPYLCYKNGGGAFLIPYILFLVIAGMPLFYMELALGQYNREGAATVWKICPVFKGVGYTVILIALYVGFYYNVIIAWSLYYLFSSMTSELPWLRCDNYWNSPNCTDPKAINSSIIGNGTSYAKYKITPAAEYYERGVLHLHESRGIHDLGPPRWDLTLCLVVVVFILYFSLWKGVKSSGKVVYITATMPYVVLFVLLIRGITLPGSMNGIRAYLHIDFKRLNNLEVWIDAATQIFYSLGAGFGVLIAFASYNKFDNNCYRDALLTSTVNCVTSFFSGFAIFSVLGYMAYKHGVNIEDVATEGAGLVFIIYPEAISTLPGSTFWAIVFFIMLLTLGIDSAMGGMEAVITGLTDDFKILKRNRKLFTFATAFGTFLIALLCITNGGIYVLTLLDKYAAGTSILFGVLIEAIGVSWFYGVDRFSDDIQQMMGFRPGLYWRLCWKFVSPLFLLFVVVASTLTSSSLKYDEYVFPYWANFVGWGIAMSSMLFVPVYAIYKFLSLPGTFKEVSIHGRRAFTNQIRDKSSV
;
A
#
# COMPACT_ATOMS: atom_id res chain seq x y z
N LEU A 1 -67.42 54.65 -28.89
CA LEU A 1 -67.89 53.89 -30.08
C LEU A 1 -66.70 53.71 -31.02
N LEU A 2 -66.07 52.53 -31.00
CA LEU A 2 -66.33 51.40 -31.93
C LEU A 2 -65.53 51.52 -33.24
N LEU A 3 -64.51 50.65 -33.34
CA LEU A 3 -64.07 49.83 -34.49
C LEU A 3 -64.13 50.44 -35.90
N SER A 4 -63.02 50.42 -36.65
CA SER A 4 -62.67 49.27 -37.53
C SER A 4 -61.72 49.64 -38.68
N LYS A 5 -60.77 48.72 -38.94
CA LYS A 5 -60.15 48.32 -40.22
C LYS A 5 -59.35 49.34 -41.04
N LYS A 6 -58.09 48.99 -41.30
CA LYS A 6 -57.59 48.81 -42.68
C LYS A 6 -56.40 47.84 -42.73
N MET A 7 -56.53 46.86 -43.61
CA MET A 7 -55.54 45.86 -44.03
C MET A 7 -54.28 46.54 -44.56
N ASN A 8 -53.11 45.99 -44.24
CA ASN A 8 -51.86 46.31 -44.92
C ASN A 8 -51.35 45.08 -45.70
N ILE A 9 -50.70 45.39 -46.81
CA ILE A 9 -50.54 44.61 -48.04
C ILE A 9 -49.52 43.46 -47.92
N GLN A 10 -49.81 42.36 -48.64
CA GLN A 10 -48.98 41.18 -48.90
C GLN A 10 -47.74 41.51 -49.76
N VAL A 11 -46.60 40.87 -49.47
CA VAL A 11 -45.86 40.00 -50.43
C VAL A 11 -45.17 38.85 -49.66
N MET A 12 -45.20 37.65 -50.24
CA MET A 12 -44.82 36.32 -49.72
C MET A 12 -43.40 35.90 -50.27
N PRO A 13 -42.85 34.68 -50.03
CA PRO A 13 -41.83 34.40 -48.99
C PRO A 13 -40.56 33.64 -49.47
N GLU A 14 -39.78 33.17 -48.48
CA GLU A 14 -38.81 32.04 -48.48
C GLU A 14 -37.39 32.32 -49.04
N HIS A 15 -36.26 31.96 -48.39
CA HIS A 15 -35.98 30.84 -47.50
C HIS A 15 -34.67 31.09 -46.66
N LYS A 16 -34.73 30.82 -45.34
CA LYS A 16 -33.76 30.25 -44.35
C LYS A 16 -32.23 30.50 -44.50
N LEU A 17 -31.41 30.77 -43.47
CA LEU A 17 -31.45 30.34 -42.06
C LEU A 17 -30.54 31.23 -41.17
N SER A 18 -31.13 31.69 -40.06
CA SER A 18 -30.56 32.11 -38.75
C SER A 18 -29.28 32.96 -38.65
N SER A 19 -29.52 34.20 -38.21
CA SER A 19 -28.65 35.16 -37.54
C SER A 19 -28.55 34.93 -36.01
N VAL A 20 -27.79 35.83 -35.34
CA VAL A 20 -27.78 36.19 -33.89
C VAL A 20 -26.59 35.57 -33.10
N ALA A 21 -25.69 36.27 -32.39
CA ALA A 21 -25.56 37.66 -31.91
C ALA A 21 -24.07 37.96 -31.51
N PRO A 22 -23.71 39.23 -31.17
CA PRO A 22 -22.37 39.81 -31.40
C PRO A 22 -21.31 39.59 -30.30
N LEU A 23 -20.04 39.71 -30.72
CA LEU A 23 -18.81 39.69 -29.92
C LEU A 23 -18.83 40.69 -28.74
N LYS A 24 -18.53 40.19 -27.54
CA LYS A 24 -18.16 40.98 -26.36
C LYS A 24 -16.73 41.50 -26.49
N GLN A 25 -16.53 42.75 -26.08
CA GLN A 25 -15.28 43.52 -26.02
C GLN A 25 -14.07 42.72 -25.52
N CYS A 26 -12.99 42.74 -26.31
CA CYS A 26 -11.64 42.43 -25.86
C CYS A 26 -11.11 43.58 -25.00
N ASN A 27 -10.94 43.37 -23.69
CA ASN A 27 -10.08 44.21 -22.86
C ASN A 27 -8.63 43.81 -23.13
N VAL A 28 -7.95 44.57 -24.00
CA VAL A 28 -6.50 44.48 -24.19
C VAL A 28 -5.83 45.21 -23.03
N GLU A 29 -5.16 44.47 -22.14
CA GLU A 29 -4.21 45.06 -21.19
C GLU A 29 -3.04 45.67 -21.96
N LYS A 30 -2.89 47.00 -21.90
CA LYS A 30 -1.69 47.70 -22.37
C LYS A 30 -0.52 47.31 -21.48
N LYS A 31 0.48 46.62 -22.05
CA LYS A 31 1.81 46.48 -21.45
C LYS A 31 2.71 47.58 -22.03
N GLU A 32 3.17 48.49 -21.19
CA GLU A 32 4.25 49.41 -21.55
C GLU A 32 5.55 48.61 -21.73
N VAL A 33 6.21 48.83 -22.86
CA VAL A 33 7.52 48.26 -23.18
C VAL A 33 8.48 49.44 -23.34
N GLU A 34 9.39 49.61 -22.39
CA GLU A 34 10.45 50.60 -22.50
C GLU A 34 11.65 49.97 -23.24
N LEU A 35 12.00 50.54 -24.38
CA LEU A 35 13.10 50.09 -25.26
C LEU A 35 14.38 50.84 -24.88
N ILE A 36 15.31 50.17 -24.21
CA ILE A 36 16.65 50.73 -23.97
C ILE A 36 17.55 50.30 -25.14
N LEU A 37 17.91 51.26 -26.00
CA LEU A 37 18.90 51.08 -27.07
C LEU A 37 20.31 51.34 -26.50
N VAL A 38 21.07 50.27 -26.26
CA VAL A 38 22.52 50.37 -26.02
C VAL A 38 23.24 50.16 -27.36
N LYS A 39 23.95 51.18 -27.82
CA LYS A 39 24.83 51.12 -29.00
C LYS A 39 26.22 50.70 -28.52
N ASP A 40 26.70 49.55 -28.96
CA ASP A 40 28.12 49.21 -28.88
C ASP A 40 28.62 48.58 -30.18
N GLN A 41 29.89 48.83 -30.52
CA GLN A 41 30.50 48.52 -31.81
C GLN A 41 30.87 47.03 -31.89
N ASN A 42 30.63 46.43 -33.06
CA ASN A 42 30.97 45.06 -33.51
C ASN A 42 29.85 44.03 -33.29
N GLY A 43 29.10 43.80 -34.36
CA GLY A 43 27.82 43.08 -34.34
C GLY A 43 27.90 41.56 -34.19
N VAL A 44 27.07 41.04 -33.28
CA VAL A 44 26.23 39.83 -33.42
C VAL A 44 24.99 40.04 -32.54
N GLN A 45 23.77 39.94 -33.09
CA GLN A 45 22.51 40.04 -32.32
C GLN A 45 22.03 38.67 -31.84
N TYR A 46 21.80 38.53 -30.53
CA TYR A 46 20.92 37.50 -29.96
C TYR A 46 19.77 38.21 -29.23
N THR A 47 18.55 38.05 -29.72
CA THR A 47 17.34 38.53 -29.05
C THR A 47 16.92 37.53 -27.98
N SER A 48 17.15 37.84 -26.71
CA SER A 48 16.58 37.10 -25.58
C SER A 48 15.56 37.98 -24.88
N SER A 49 14.28 37.66 -25.06
CA SER A 49 13.15 38.31 -24.39
C SER A 49 12.95 37.73 -22.98
N SER A 50 13.54 38.35 -21.96
CA SER A 50 13.29 38.00 -20.56
C SER A 50 12.10 38.80 -20.00
N ILE A 51 11.03 38.09 -19.68
CA ILE A 51 9.89 38.60 -18.89
C ILE A 51 10.35 38.71 -17.43
N ILE A 52 10.36 39.92 -16.85
CA ILE A 52 10.57 40.09 -15.41
C ILE A 52 9.24 39.84 -14.69
N PRO A 53 9.15 38.92 -13.71
CA PRO A 53 7.95 38.77 -12.89
C PRO A 53 7.88 39.86 -11.81
N THR A 54 6.66 40.27 -11.47
CA THR A 54 6.29 41.19 -10.39
C THR A 54 6.95 40.84 -9.04
N PRO A 55 7.24 41.84 -8.18
CA PRO A 55 7.97 41.62 -6.93
C PRO A 55 7.07 40.90 -5.91
N GLY A 56 7.22 39.59 -5.83
CA GLY A 56 6.49 38.75 -4.86
C GLY A 56 6.88 37.27 -4.84
N HIS A 57 7.71 36.78 -5.76
CA HIS A 57 8.23 35.41 -5.74
C HIS A 57 9.74 35.43 -5.91
N ARG A 58 10.46 34.91 -4.89
CA ARG A 58 11.88 34.55 -5.05
C ARG A 58 11.94 33.38 -6.03
N ALA A 59 12.19 33.67 -7.30
CA ALA A 59 12.51 32.65 -8.28
C ALA A 59 13.85 32.00 -7.85
N GLY A 60 13.80 30.70 -7.55
CA GLY A 60 15.00 29.89 -7.38
C GLY A 60 15.81 29.84 -8.69
N PRO A 61 17.06 29.36 -8.63
CA PRO A 61 17.94 29.33 -9.79
C PRO A 61 17.32 28.53 -10.96
N PRO A 62 17.60 28.94 -12.21
CA PRO A 62 17.03 28.31 -13.40
C PRO A 62 17.53 26.87 -13.51
N GLY A 63 16.60 25.90 -13.39
CA GLY A 63 16.90 24.46 -13.36
C GLY A 63 16.16 23.70 -12.26
N SER A 64 15.52 24.38 -11.31
CA SER A 64 14.56 23.77 -10.39
C SER A 64 13.18 23.69 -11.05
N GLU A 65 12.88 22.58 -11.73
CA GLU A 65 11.49 22.26 -12.06
C GLU A 65 10.70 22.14 -10.76
N ASP A 66 9.68 22.97 -10.58
CA ASP A 66 8.79 22.89 -9.43
C ASP A 66 8.17 21.49 -9.34
N ARG A 67 8.51 20.75 -8.28
CA ARG A 67 7.94 19.41 -8.03
C ARG A 67 6.43 19.54 -7.92
N GLU A 68 5.72 18.66 -8.62
CA GLU A 68 4.26 18.57 -8.55
C GLU A 68 3.79 18.44 -7.09
N THR A 69 2.58 18.90 -6.81
CA THR A 69 2.00 18.84 -5.46
C THR A 69 0.61 18.24 -5.49
N TRP A 70 0.15 17.71 -4.35
CA TRP A 70 -1.23 17.26 -4.18
C TRP A 70 -2.23 18.37 -4.53
N GLY A 71 -3.39 18.00 -5.10
CA GLY A 71 -4.43 18.97 -5.45
C GLY A 71 -5.02 19.64 -4.21
N LYS A 72 -5.34 18.83 -3.20
CA LYS A 72 -5.79 19.26 -1.87
C LYS A 72 -5.08 18.44 -0.79
N LYS A 73 -5.03 18.96 0.44
CA LYS A 73 -4.47 18.23 1.59
C LYS A 73 -5.18 16.89 1.86
N ILE A 74 -6.49 16.83 1.62
CA ILE A 74 -7.27 15.61 1.77
C ILE A 74 -6.88 14.54 0.74
N ASP A 75 -6.43 14.93 -0.46
CA ASP A 75 -5.94 13.98 -1.48
C ASP A 75 -4.73 13.20 -0.91
N PHE A 76 -3.79 13.91 -0.24
CA PHE A 76 -2.66 13.30 0.47
C PHE A 76 -3.11 12.42 1.63
N LEU A 77 -3.96 12.94 2.52
CA LEU A 77 -4.41 12.19 3.70
C LEU A 77 -5.13 10.89 3.30
N LEU A 78 -6.05 10.94 2.33
CA LEU A 78 -6.74 9.75 1.84
C LEU A 78 -5.79 8.79 1.14
N SER A 79 -4.77 9.27 0.41
CA SER A 79 -3.77 8.40 -0.20
C SER A 79 -2.93 7.66 0.83
N VAL A 80 -2.53 8.34 1.92
CA VAL A 80 -1.79 7.71 3.03
C VAL A 80 -2.67 6.74 3.81
N ILE A 81 -3.95 7.09 4.06
CA ILE A 81 -4.91 6.21 4.73
C ILE A 81 -5.21 4.97 3.88
N GLY A 82 -5.47 5.14 2.58
CA GLY A 82 -5.72 4.02 1.66
C GLY A 82 -4.51 3.12 1.49
N PHE A 83 -3.29 3.66 1.56
CA PHE A 83 -2.09 2.84 1.58
C PHE A 83 -1.96 2.02 2.87
N ALA A 84 -2.14 2.65 4.03
CA ALA A 84 -1.99 1.99 5.34
C ALA A 84 -3.15 1.03 5.67
N VAL A 85 -4.36 1.32 5.18
CA VAL A 85 -5.53 0.48 5.39
C VAL A 85 -5.70 -0.46 4.20
N ASP A 86 -5.29 -1.70 4.39
CA ASP A 86 -5.21 -2.73 3.38
C ASP A 86 -5.95 -4.02 3.80
N LEU A 87 -5.72 -5.11 3.05
CA LEU A 87 -6.24 -6.43 3.37
C LEU A 87 -5.75 -6.94 4.75
N ALA A 88 -4.52 -6.59 5.18
CA ALA A 88 -3.95 -7.01 6.46
C ALA A 88 -4.75 -6.53 7.67
N ASN A 89 -5.37 -5.35 7.58
CA ASN A 89 -6.26 -4.85 8.63
C ASN A 89 -7.47 -5.77 8.83
N VAL A 90 -8.00 -6.35 7.74
CA VAL A 90 -9.23 -7.15 7.75
C VAL A 90 -8.95 -8.63 8.06
N TRP A 91 -7.92 -9.23 7.44
CA TRP A 91 -7.72 -10.68 7.51
C TRP A 91 -6.63 -11.18 8.46
N ARG A 92 -5.80 -10.27 9.00
CA ARG A 92 -4.60 -10.63 9.78
C ARG A 92 -4.69 -10.08 11.18
N PHE A 93 -4.96 -8.79 11.34
CA PHE A 93 -5.10 -8.19 12.67
C PHE A 93 -6.16 -8.90 13.53
N PRO A 94 -7.39 -9.18 13.06
CA PRO A 94 -8.39 -9.84 13.89
C PRO A 94 -7.99 -11.26 14.30
N TYR A 95 -7.37 -12.00 13.36
CA TYR A 95 -6.84 -13.33 13.64
C TYR A 95 -5.73 -13.30 14.68
N LEU A 96 -4.77 -12.37 14.56
CA LEU A 96 -3.68 -12.21 15.52
C LEU A 96 -4.18 -11.82 16.91
N CYS A 97 -5.18 -10.93 17.00
CA CYS A 97 -5.86 -10.66 18.26
C CYS A 97 -6.37 -11.97 18.88
N TYR A 98 -7.16 -12.73 18.14
CA TYR A 98 -7.72 -13.99 18.62
C TYR A 98 -6.66 -15.02 19.05
N LYS A 99 -5.68 -15.31 18.18
CA LYS A 99 -4.58 -16.26 18.42
C LYS A 99 -3.78 -15.90 19.67
N ASN A 100 -3.54 -14.60 19.88
CA ASN A 100 -2.59 -14.11 20.88
C ASN A 100 -3.25 -13.61 22.19
N GLY A 101 -4.41 -14.17 22.54
CA GLY A 101 -5.07 -13.88 23.83
C GLY A 101 -6.09 -12.75 23.78
N GLY A 102 -6.72 -12.56 22.62
CA GLY A 102 -7.82 -11.63 22.33
C GLY A 102 -7.49 -10.19 22.73
N GLY A 103 -8.23 -9.67 23.71
CA GLY A 103 -8.04 -8.29 24.20
C GLY A 103 -6.66 -8.05 24.82
N ALA A 104 -5.98 -9.08 25.34
CA ALA A 104 -4.65 -8.94 25.91
C ALA A 104 -3.60 -8.55 24.85
N PHE A 105 -3.77 -8.98 23.59
CA PHE A 105 -2.89 -8.65 22.47
C PHE A 105 -2.83 -7.14 22.17
N LEU A 106 -3.85 -6.37 22.55
CA LEU A 106 -3.86 -4.92 22.37
C LEU A 106 -2.75 -4.22 23.18
N ILE A 107 -2.28 -4.83 24.27
CA ILE A 107 -1.19 -4.27 25.10
C ILE A 107 0.12 -4.22 24.30
N PRO A 108 0.70 -5.34 23.82
CA PRO A 108 1.91 -5.29 23.01
C PRO A 108 1.69 -4.52 21.70
N TYR A 109 0.50 -4.61 21.09
CA TYR A 109 0.17 -3.89 19.86
C TYR A 109 0.23 -2.36 20.04
N ILE A 110 -0.46 -1.81 21.04
CA ILE A 110 -0.45 -0.36 21.34
C ILE A 110 0.94 0.08 21.81
N LEU A 111 1.64 -0.74 22.61
CA LEU A 111 2.99 -0.42 23.02
C LEU A 111 3.89 -0.22 21.79
N PHE A 112 3.87 -1.15 20.83
CA PHE A 112 4.67 -1.05 19.62
C PHE A 112 4.25 0.05 18.66
N LEU A 113 2.95 0.34 18.59
CA LEU A 113 2.46 1.53 17.91
C LEU A 113 3.11 2.81 18.47
N VAL A 114 3.12 2.96 19.79
CA VAL A 114 3.66 4.15 20.45
C VAL A 114 5.19 4.19 20.30
N ILE A 115 5.93 3.15 20.67
CA ILE A 115 7.41 3.24 20.78
C ILE A 115 8.15 3.11 19.44
N ALA A 116 7.54 2.53 18.41
CA ALA A 116 8.22 2.24 17.15
C ALA A 116 7.40 2.62 15.91
N GLY A 117 6.16 2.12 15.80
CA GLY A 117 5.33 2.33 14.61
C GLY A 117 5.11 3.81 14.28
N MET A 118 4.49 4.56 15.19
CA MET A 118 4.17 5.98 15.00
C MET A 118 5.42 6.87 14.90
N PRO A 119 6.50 6.67 15.69
CA PRO A 119 7.76 7.39 15.49
C PRO A 119 8.35 7.18 14.11
N LEU A 120 8.46 5.95 13.63
CA LEU A 120 9.10 5.67 12.34
C LEU A 120 8.22 6.14 11.17
N PHE A 121 6.90 5.99 11.29
CA PHE A 121 5.94 6.57 10.34
C PHE A 121 6.08 8.10 10.24
N TYR A 122 6.18 8.79 11.39
CA TYR A 122 6.40 10.23 11.41
C TYR A 122 7.77 10.63 10.84
N MET A 123 8.81 9.83 11.12
CA MET A 123 10.16 10.05 10.58
C MET A 123 10.15 10.02 9.05
N GLU A 124 9.55 9.01 8.42
CA GLU A 124 9.48 8.90 6.96
C GLU A 124 8.69 10.04 6.32
N LEU A 125 7.55 10.42 6.90
CA LEU A 125 6.76 11.54 6.39
C LEU A 125 7.53 12.86 6.48
N ALA A 126 8.20 13.13 7.61
CA ALA A 126 9.01 14.33 7.77
C ALA A 126 10.23 14.32 6.82
N LEU A 127 10.89 13.16 6.68
CA LEU A 127 12.06 12.99 5.83
C LEU A 127 11.71 13.22 4.34
N GLY A 128 10.60 12.67 3.87
CA GLY A 128 10.12 12.87 2.51
C GLY A 128 9.69 14.32 2.24
N GLN A 129 8.94 14.92 3.16
CA GLN A 129 8.45 16.30 3.01
C GLN A 129 9.58 17.33 2.99
N TYR A 130 10.59 17.17 3.86
CA TYR A 130 11.72 18.10 3.94
C TYR A 130 12.56 18.07 2.67
N ASN A 131 12.93 16.87 2.23
CA ASN A 131 13.87 16.70 1.12
C ASN A 131 13.22 16.84 -0.26
N ARG A 132 11.89 16.68 -0.35
CA ARG A 132 11.10 16.73 -1.59
C ARG A 132 11.64 15.79 -2.67
N GLU A 133 12.02 14.59 -2.27
CA GLU A 133 12.67 13.57 -3.10
C GLU A 133 12.16 12.17 -2.76
N GLY A 134 12.24 11.24 -3.71
CA GLY A 134 11.86 9.84 -3.53
C GLY A 134 12.83 9.04 -2.65
N ALA A 135 12.46 7.79 -2.38
CA ALA A 135 13.13 6.93 -1.39
C ALA A 135 14.64 6.68 -1.63
N ALA A 136 15.11 6.72 -2.89
CA ALA A 136 16.54 6.57 -3.20
C ALA A 136 17.32 7.89 -3.08
N THR A 137 16.77 8.98 -3.61
CA THR A 137 17.45 10.28 -3.69
C THR A 137 17.48 11.01 -2.35
N VAL A 138 16.49 10.77 -1.47
CA VAL A 138 16.43 11.30 -0.11
C VAL A 138 17.70 11.05 0.71
N TRP A 139 18.41 9.96 0.42
CA TRP A 139 19.68 9.59 1.03
C TRP A 139 20.86 10.48 0.63
N LYS A 140 20.64 11.58 -0.10
CA LYS A 140 21.60 12.70 -0.19
C LYS A 140 22.03 13.20 1.19
N ILE A 141 21.18 13.01 2.23
CA ILE A 141 21.51 13.29 3.63
C ILE A 141 22.73 12.48 4.13
N CYS A 142 22.91 11.26 3.64
CA CYS A 142 24.05 10.40 3.94
C CYS A 142 24.32 9.43 2.77
N PRO A 143 25.20 9.80 1.82
CA PRO A 143 25.38 9.05 0.57
C PRO A 143 25.83 7.60 0.74
N VAL A 144 26.45 7.25 1.86
CA VAL A 144 26.85 5.86 2.19
C VAL A 144 25.61 4.97 2.34
N PHE A 145 24.50 5.51 2.84
CA PHE A 145 23.24 4.78 3.05
C PHE A 145 22.26 4.88 1.87
N LYS A 146 22.68 5.40 0.71
CA LYS A 146 21.79 5.41 -0.48
C LYS A 146 21.33 4.01 -0.91
N GLY A 147 22.05 2.95 -0.51
CA GLY A 147 21.59 1.57 -0.64
C GLY A 147 20.28 1.25 0.10
N VAL A 148 19.95 1.96 1.19
CA VAL A 148 18.68 1.78 1.92
C VAL A 148 17.50 2.12 1.02
N GLY A 149 17.58 3.22 0.27
CA GLY A 149 16.52 3.60 -0.67
C GLY A 149 16.28 2.57 -1.78
N TYR A 150 17.34 1.99 -2.35
CA TYR A 150 17.19 0.90 -3.34
C TYR A 150 16.65 -0.39 -2.71
N THR A 151 17.03 -0.70 -1.46
CA THR A 151 16.49 -1.83 -0.70
C THR A 151 14.97 -1.73 -0.60
N VAL A 152 14.49 -0.56 -0.18
CA VAL A 152 13.07 -0.26 0.00
C VAL A 152 12.30 -0.29 -1.33
N ILE A 153 12.87 0.28 -2.41
CA ILE A 153 12.29 0.21 -3.76
C ILE A 153 12.16 -1.24 -4.23
N LEU A 154 13.19 -2.07 -4.01
CA LEU A 154 13.16 -3.46 -4.45
C LEU A 154 12.13 -4.29 -3.66
N ILE A 155 12.00 -4.05 -2.36
CA ILE A 155 10.97 -4.67 -1.52
C ILE A 155 9.56 -4.31 -2.05
N ALA A 156 9.31 -3.03 -2.32
CA ALA A 156 8.02 -2.58 -2.87
C ALA A 156 7.73 -3.24 -4.23
N LEU A 157 8.76 -3.44 -5.07
CA LEU A 157 8.65 -4.16 -6.33
C LEU A 157 8.28 -5.64 -6.11
N TYR A 158 8.93 -6.33 -5.17
CA TYR A 158 8.64 -7.73 -4.84
C TYR A 158 7.22 -7.92 -4.31
N VAL A 159 6.73 -7.01 -3.45
CA VAL A 159 5.34 -7.05 -3.00
C VAL A 159 4.38 -6.87 -4.17
N GLY A 160 4.72 -6.01 -5.14
CA GLY A 160 3.97 -5.87 -6.38
C GLY A 160 3.83 -7.15 -7.21
N PHE A 161 4.73 -8.13 -7.07
CA PHE A 161 4.66 -9.39 -7.83
C PHE A 161 3.55 -10.34 -7.35
N TYR A 162 3.21 -10.32 -6.06
CA TYR A 162 2.21 -11.24 -5.51
C TYR A 162 0.96 -10.52 -5.00
N TYR A 163 1.07 -9.27 -4.53
CA TYR A 163 -0.07 -8.54 -3.99
C TYR A 163 -1.15 -8.27 -5.04
N ASN A 164 -0.75 -7.96 -6.29
CA ASN A 164 -1.67 -7.75 -7.41
C ASN A 164 -2.51 -8.99 -7.76
N VAL A 165 -2.03 -10.18 -7.39
CA VAL A 165 -2.74 -11.45 -7.61
C VAL A 165 -3.94 -11.56 -6.67
N ILE A 166 -3.82 -11.10 -5.43
CA ILE A 166 -4.93 -11.07 -4.46
C ILE A 166 -6.04 -10.12 -4.95
N ILE A 167 -5.66 -9.00 -5.56
CA ILE A 167 -6.59 -8.05 -6.19
C ILE A 167 -7.29 -8.72 -7.38
N ALA A 168 -6.55 -9.49 -8.20
CA ALA A 168 -7.11 -10.23 -9.32
C ALA A 168 -8.10 -11.32 -8.86
N TRP A 169 -7.81 -12.04 -7.77
CA TRP A 169 -8.77 -12.97 -7.16
C TRP A 169 -10.03 -12.25 -6.67
N SER A 170 -9.87 -11.09 -6.03
CA SER A 170 -11.01 -10.28 -5.58
C SER A 170 -11.89 -9.85 -6.75
N LEU A 171 -11.28 -9.46 -7.88
CA LEU A 171 -11.99 -9.13 -9.11
C LEU A 171 -12.70 -10.35 -9.73
N TYR A 172 -12.04 -11.51 -9.75
CA TYR A 172 -12.62 -12.76 -10.24
C TYR A 172 -13.87 -13.14 -9.43
N TYR A 173 -13.79 -13.07 -8.10
CA TYR A 173 -14.92 -13.32 -7.22
C TYR A 173 -16.03 -12.29 -7.36
N LEU A 174 -15.70 -11.01 -7.60
CA LEU A 174 -16.68 -9.98 -7.89
C LEU A 174 -17.51 -10.32 -9.14
N PHE A 175 -16.86 -10.72 -10.25
CA PHE A 175 -17.57 -11.15 -11.45
C PHE A 175 -18.35 -12.44 -11.23
N SER A 176 -17.77 -13.39 -10.50
CA SER A 176 -18.43 -14.65 -10.13
C SER A 176 -19.65 -14.45 -9.21
N SER A 177 -19.73 -13.30 -8.53
CA SER A 177 -20.86 -12.94 -7.67
C SER A 177 -22.05 -12.39 -8.47
N MET A 178 -21.91 -12.08 -9.76
CA MET A 178 -22.98 -11.49 -10.59
C MET A 178 -23.98 -12.55 -11.09
N THR A 179 -24.53 -13.33 -10.16
CA THR A 179 -25.46 -14.45 -10.41
C THR A 179 -26.51 -14.51 -9.30
N SER A 180 -27.66 -15.11 -9.58
CA SER A 180 -28.72 -15.33 -8.60
C SER A 180 -28.35 -16.40 -7.56
N GLU A 181 -27.63 -17.44 -7.98
CA GLU A 181 -27.08 -18.46 -7.07
C GLU A 181 -25.55 -18.40 -7.12
N LEU A 182 -24.93 -18.18 -5.96
CA LEU A 182 -23.47 -18.08 -5.85
C LEU A 182 -22.80 -19.44 -6.14
N PRO A 183 -21.66 -19.47 -6.85
CA PRO A 183 -21.07 -20.73 -7.30
C PRO A 183 -20.47 -21.57 -6.16
N TRP A 184 -20.10 -20.94 -5.03
CA TRP A 184 -19.63 -21.61 -3.82
C TRP A 184 -20.75 -22.04 -2.86
N LEU A 185 -22.01 -22.12 -3.31
CA LEU A 185 -23.15 -22.47 -2.46
C LEU A 185 -23.35 -23.99 -2.32
N ARG A 186 -23.06 -24.77 -3.36
CA ARG A 186 -23.41 -26.20 -3.44
C ARG A 186 -22.22 -27.05 -3.88
N CYS A 187 -22.26 -28.35 -3.58
CA CYS A 187 -21.28 -29.35 -4.03
C CYS A 187 -21.59 -29.98 -5.40
N ASP A 188 -22.60 -29.49 -6.11
CA ASP A 188 -23.07 -30.05 -7.39
C ASP A 188 -22.53 -29.26 -8.59
N ASN A 189 -21.20 -29.09 -8.64
CA ASN A 189 -20.53 -28.44 -9.76
C ASN A 189 -19.43 -29.33 -10.33
N TYR A 190 -18.99 -29.03 -11.55
CA TYR A 190 -17.99 -29.84 -12.25
C TYR A 190 -16.61 -29.86 -11.57
N TRP A 191 -16.29 -28.86 -10.75
CA TRP A 191 -15.02 -28.79 -9.99
C TRP A 191 -15.09 -29.53 -8.65
N ASN A 192 -16.29 -29.94 -8.20
CA ASN A 192 -16.45 -30.55 -6.90
C ASN A 192 -15.91 -31.99 -6.86
N SER A 193 -15.39 -32.41 -5.71
CA SER A 193 -14.94 -33.78 -5.49
C SER A 193 -16.09 -34.64 -4.96
N PRO A 194 -16.02 -35.98 -5.08
CA PRO A 194 -16.99 -36.86 -4.44
C PRO A 194 -17.06 -36.72 -2.91
N ASN A 195 -16.01 -36.14 -2.30
CA ASN A 195 -15.93 -35.91 -0.87
C ASN A 195 -16.48 -34.54 -0.44
N CYS A 196 -16.97 -33.73 -1.38
CA CYS A 196 -17.57 -32.44 -1.06
C CYS A 196 -18.83 -32.66 -0.21
N THR A 197 -18.85 -32.03 0.96
CA THR A 197 -19.98 -32.13 1.89
C THR A 197 -20.55 -30.76 2.16
N ASP A 198 -21.88 -30.64 2.08
CA ASP A 198 -22.57 -29.44 2.55
C ASP A 198 -22.22 -29.24 4.05
N PRO A 199 -21.82 -28.04 4.46
CA PRO A 199 -21.54 -27.70 5.86
C PRO A 199 -22.65 -28.07 6.86
N LYS A 200 -23.89 -28.28 6.39
CA LYS A 200 -25.00 -28.77 7.23
C LYS A 200 -25.02 -30.29 7.45
N ALA A 201 -24.37 -31.05 6.58
CA ALA A 201 -24.32 -32.51 6.60
C ALA A 201 -23.07 -33.05 7.32
N ILE A 202 -22.15 -32.17 7.74
CA ILE A 202 -20.95 -32.52 8.51
C ILE A 202 -21.38 -32.91 9.94
N ASN A 203 -21.73 -34.19 10.12
CA ASN A 203 -21.87 -34.78 11.45
C ASN A 203 -20.51 -35.04 12.08
N SER A 204 -20.43 -34.92 13.41
CA SER A 204 -19.22 -35.17 14.20
C SER A 204 -18.61 -36.57 14.02
N SER A 205 -19.34 -37.51 13.41
CA SER A 205 -18.95 -38.91 13.20
C SER A 205 -18.27 -39.24 11.86
N ILE A 206 -18.30 -38.35 10.86
CA ILE A 206 -17.56 -38.52 9.58
C ILE A 206 -16.09 -38.04 9.71
N ILE A 207 -15.75 -37.50 10.89
CA ILE A 207 -14.49 -36.83 11.19
C ILE A 207 -13.46 -37.86 11.67
N GLY A 208 -12.60 -38.33 10.77
CA GLY A 208 -11.42 -39.11 11.14
C GLY A 208 -10.38 -38.29 11.92
N ASN A 209 -9.31 -38.94 12.39
CA ASN A 209 -8.15 -38.36 13.12
C ASN A 209 -7.28 -37.37 12.30
N GLY A 210 -7.87 -36.62 11.37
CA GLY A 210 -7.20 -35.54 10.65
C GLY A 210 -7.01 -34.29 11.51
N THR A 211 -6.08 -33.42 11.13
CA THR A 211 -5.88 -32.12 11.78
C THR A 211 -7.13 -31.23 11.63
N SER A 212 -7.37 -30.28 12.55
CA SER A 212 -8.55 -29.38 12.55
C SER A 212 -8.82 -28.67 11.22
N TYR A 213 -7.81 -28.49 10.36
CA TYR A 213 -7.92 -27.82 9.07
C TYR A 213 -8.40 -28.74 7.92
N ALA A 214 -8.08 -30.04 7.96
CA ALA A 214 -8.59 -31.02 7.00
C ALA A 214 -10.13 -31.13 7.02
N LYS A 215 -10.74 -30.70 8.13
CA LYS A 215 -12.17 -30.68 8.41
C LYS A 215 -12.98 -29.69 7.54
N TYR A 216 -12.33 -28.68 6.93
CA TYR A 216 -12.99 -27.63 6.13
C TYR A 216 -12.54 -27.56 4.66
N LYS A 217 -11.61 -28.41 4.23
CA LYS A 217 -11.20 -28.50 2.81
C LYS A 217 -12.29 -29.05 1.89
N ILE A 218 -13.30 -29.68 2.46
CA ILE A 218 -14.39 -30.36 1.74
C ILE A 218 -15.67 -29.52 1.67
N THR A 219 -15.65 -28.25 2.10
CA THR A 219 -16.82 -27.37 1.94
C THR A 219 -16.94 -26.89 0.49
N PRO A 220 -18.16 -26.58 0.01
CA PRO A 220 -18.38 -26.01 -1.32
C PRO A 220 -17.49 -24.78 -1.61
N ALA A 221 -17.28 -23.93 -0.60
CA ALA A 221 -16.46 -22.72 -0.74
C ALA A 221 -14.96 -23.02 -0.80
N ALA A 222 -14.48 -23.97 0.00
CA ALA A 222 -13.09 -24.39 -0.04
C ALA A 222 -12.76 -25.05 -1.38
N GLU A 223 -13.60 -25.96 -1.86
CA GLU A 223 -13.42 -26.60 -3.16
C GLU A 223 -13.59 -25.61 -4.32
N TYR A 224 -14.49 -24.63 -4.21
CA TYR A 224 -14.58 -23.56 -5.20
C TYR A 224 -13.26 -22.80 -5.30
N TYR A 225 -12.67 -22.39 -4.17
CA TYR A 225 -11.38 -21.69 -4.18
C TYR A 225 -10.23 -22.55 -4.70
N GLU A 226 -10.03 -23.74 -4.11
CA GLU A 226 -8.86 -24.58 -4.43
C GLU A 226 -8.98 -25.29 -5.78
N ARG A 227 -10.15 -25.83 -6.11
CA ARG A 227 -10.36 -26.62 -7.33
C ARG A 227 -10.97 -25.80 -8.46
N GLY A 228 -11.94 -24.94 -8.16
CA GLY A 228 -12.60 -24.10 -9.16
C GLY A 228 -11.77 -22.91 -9.62
N VAL A 229 -11.24 -22.10 -8.68
CA VAL A 229 -10.50 -20.87 -9.00
C VAL A 229 -9.03 -21.13 -9.24
N LEU A 230 -8.35 -21.79 -8.30
CA LEU A 230 -6.90 -21.98 -8.34
C LEU A 230 -6.46 -23.20 -9.15
N HIS A 231 -7.32 -24.22 -9.31
CA HIS A 231 -6.93 -25.53 -9.87
C HIS A 231 -5.73 -26.18 -9.15
N LEU A 232 -5.61 -25.95 -7.84
CA LEU A 232 -4.48 -26.40 -7.02
C LEU A 232 -4.31 -27.93 -7.03
N HIS A 233 -5.41 -28.66 -7.16
CA HIS A 233 -5.43 -30.13 -7.25
C HIS A 233 -4.67 -30.69 -8.48
N GLU A 234 -4.39 -29.86 -9.48
CA GLU A 234 -3.58 -30.24 -10.66
C GLU A 234 -2.07 -30.08 -10.40
N SER A 235 -1.68 -29.39 -9.32
CA SER A 235 -0.28 -29.17 -8.94
C SER A 235 0.15 -30.11 -7.82
N ARG A 236 1.37 -30.65 -7.93
CA ARG A 236 2.00 -31.46 -6.87
C ARG A 236 2.86 -30.66 -5.90
N GLY A 237 2.96 -29.34 -6.11
CA GLY A 237 3.81 -28.46 -5.30
C GLY A 237 4.46 -27.35 -6.13
N ILE A 238 5.34 -26.58 -5.49
CA ILE A 238 6.04 -25.44 -6.13
C ILE A 238 6.92 -25.84 -7.34
N HIS A 239 7.31 -27.12 -7.43
CA HIS A 239 8.09 -27.67 -8.55
C HIS A 239 7.24 -27.96 -9.79
N ASP A 240 5.91 -27.98 -9.64
CA ASP A 240 4.95 -28.26 -10.71
C ASP A 240 3.88 -27.17 -10.74
N LEU A 241 4.23 -26.04 -11.36
CA LEU A 241 3.35 -24.86 -11.39
C LEU A 241 2.18 -25.02 -12.36
N GLY A 242 2.32 -25.81 -13.43
CA GLY A 242 1.34 -25.87 -14.50
C GLY A 242 1.22 -24.56 -15.30
N PRO A 243 0.27 -24.47 -16.24
CA PRO A 243 0.06 -23.27 -17.05
C PRO A 243 -0.64 -22.15 -16.25
N PRO A 244 -0.45 -20.86 -16.63
CA PRO A 244 -1.24 -19.76 -16.11
C PRO A 244 -2.73 -19.91 -16.44
N ARG A 245 -3.59 -19.66 -15.45
CA ARG A 245 -5.05 -19.69 -15.63
C ARG A 245 -5.53 -18.50 -16.45
N TRP A 246 -6.22 -18.75 -17.56
CA TRP A 246 -6.67 -17.67 -18.46
C TRP A 246 -7.65 -16.69 -17.80
N ASP A 247 -8.59 -17.19 -16.98
CA ASP A 247 -9.58 -16.33 -16.33
C ASP A 247 -8.92 -15.38 -15.30
N LEU A 248 -7.97 -15.92 -14.52
CA LEU A 248 -7.19 -15.11 -13.57
C LEU A 248 -6.22 -14.18 -14.28
N THR A 249 -5.66 -14.60 -15.42
CA THR A 249 -4.79 -13.77 -16.26
C THR A 249 -5.56 -12.56 -16.77
N LEU A 250 -6.80 -12.74 -17.24
CA LEU A 250 -7.65 -11.64 -17.67
C LEU A 250 -7.96 -10.67 -16.52
N CYS A 251 -8.30 -11.20 -15.33
CA CYS A 251 -8.51 -10.37 -14.14
C CYS A 251 -7.26 -9.56 -13.79
N LEU A 252 -6.08 -10.19 -13.85
CA LEU A 252 -4.81 -9.53 -13.57
C LEU A 252 -4.49 -8.43 -14.59
N VAL A 253 -4.79 -8.65 -15.89
CA VAL A 253 -4.67 -7.61 -16.92
C VAL A 253 -5.55 -6.40 -16.59
N VAL A 254 -6.79 -6.63 -16.16
CA VAL A 254 -7.71 -5.55 -15.76
C VAL A 254 -7.16 -4.80 -14.54
N VAL A 255 -6.65 -5.49 -13.53
CA VAL A 255 -6.03 -4.87 -12.35
C VAL A 255 -4.84 -3.99 -12.75
N VAL A 256 -3.95 -4.50 -13.59
CA VAL A 256 -2.77 -3.76 -14.07
C VAL A 256 -3.17 -2.54 -14.90
N PHE A 257 -4.22 -2.66 -15.71
CA PHE A 257 -4.79 -1.55 -16.45
C PHE A 257 -5.31 -0.46 -15.50
N ILE A 258 -6.09 -0.83 -14.48
CA ILE A 258 -6.58 0.10 -13.44
C ILE A 258 -5.40 0.80 -12.76
N LEU A 259 -4.37 0.06 -12.33
CA LEU A 259 -3.19 0.63 -11.67
C LEU A 259 -2.43 1.61 -12.58
N TYR A 260 -2.24 1.25 -13.85
CA TYR A 260 -1.58 2.10 -14.83
C TYR A 260 -2.32 3.44 -15.02
N PHE A 261 -3.64 3.41 -15.28
CA PHE A 261 -4.42 4.63 -15.48
C PHE A 261 -4.59 5.45 -14.20
N SER A 262 -4.56 4.82 -13.03
CA SER A 262 -4.55 5.55 -11.77
C SER A 262 -3.25 6.33 -11.56
N LEU A 263 -2.10 5.79 -11.98
CA LEU A 263 -0.76 6.37 -11.74
C LEU A 263 -0.16 7.14 -12.93
N TRP A 264 -0.73 7.08 -14.13
CA TRP A 264 -0.14 7.66 -15.35
C TRP A 264 0.14 9.18 -15.32
N LYS A 265 -0.62 9.95 -14.52
CA LYS A 265 -0.41 11.39 -14.28
C LYS A 265 0.10 11.66 -12.85
N GLY A 266 0.69 10.64 -12.21
CA GLY A 266 1.16 10.67 -10.84
C GLY A 266 0.08 11.04 -9.83
N VAL A 267 0.49 11.76 -8.79
CA VAL A 267 -0.36 12.13 -7.64
C VAL A 267 -1.61 12.94 -8.01
N LYS A 268 -1.65 13.59 -9.18
CA LYS A 268 -2.84 14.31 -9.66
C LYS A 268 -3.98 13.38 -10.07
N SER A 269 -3.67 12.20 -10.61
CA SER A 269 -4.66 11.18 -10.95
C SER A 269 -4.94 10.27 -9.75
N SER A 270 -3.90 9.79 -9.09
CA SER A 270 -4.02 8.93 -7.90
C SER A 270 -4.85 9.61 -6.82
N GLY A 271 -4.62 10.91 -6.55
CA GLY A 271 -5.37 11.68 -5.57
C GLY A 271 -6.86 11.85 -5.86
N LYS A 272 -7.34 11.51 -7.06
CA LYS A 272 -8.77 11.48 -7.40
C LYS A 272 -9.37 10.09 -7.25
N VAL A 273 -8.64 9.05 -7.60
CA VAL A 273 -9.08 7.66 -7.47
C VAL A 273 -9.30 7.30 -6.00
N VAL A 274 -8.37 7.72 -5.11
CA VAL A 274 -8.41 7.46 -3.66
C VAL A 274 -9.67 7.94 -2.95
N TYR A 275 -10.43 8.88 -3.53
CA TYR A 275 -11.70 9.29 -2.94
C TYR A 275 -12.73 8.16 -2.90
N ILE A 276 -12.71 7.29 -3.91
CA ILE A 276 -13.61 6.14 -3.97
C ILE A 276 -12.95 4.97 -3.25
N THR A 277 -11.72 4.66 -3.63
CA THR A 277 -11.05 3.45 -3.17
C THR A 277 -10.76 3.47 -1.66
N ALA A 278 -10.42 4.63 -1.08
CA ALA A 278 -10.13 4.71 0.36
C ALA A 278 -11.39 4.86 1.21
N THR A 279 -12.52 5.35 0.66
CA THR A 279 -13.75 5.60 1.45
C THR A 279 -14.72 4.43 1.42
N MET A 280 -14.81 3.71 0.29
CA MET A 280 -15.71 2.57 0.13
C MET A 280 -15.52 1.48 1.20
N PRO A 281 -14.29 1.09 1.59
CA PRO A 281 -14.10 0.08 2.63
C PRO A 281 -14.75 0.43 3.95
N TYR A 282 -14.73 1.70 4.37
CA TYR A 282 -15.37 2.14 5.60
C TYR A 282 -16.89 2.01 5.55
N VAL A 283 -17.50 2.34 4.41
CA VAL A 283 -18.94 2.15 4.19
C VAL A 283 -19.29 0.68 4.28
N VAL A 284 -18.54 -0.17 3.60
CA VAL A 284 -18.79 -1.62 3.59
C VAL A 284 -18.57 -2.24 4.97
N LEU A 285 -17.46 -1.93 5.64
CA LEU A 285 -17.17 -2.42 6.99
C LEU A 285 -18.27 -2.02 7.98
N PHE A 286 -18.80 -0.80 7.87
CA PHE A 286 -19.88 -0.35 8.74
C PHE A 286 -21.18 -1.12 8.48
N VAL A 287 -21.55 -1.34 7.22
CA VAL A 287 -22.74 -2.11 6.85
C VAL A 287 -22.58 -3.59 7.24
N LEU A 288 -21.41 -4.18 7.01
CA LEU A 288 -21.08 -5.55 7.43
C LEU A 288 -21.08 -5.70 8.95
N LEU A 289 -20.63 -4.69 9.69
CA LEU A 289 -20.70 -4.71 11.15
C LEU A 289 -22.15 -4.74 11.62
N ILE A 290 -23.00 -3.82 11.14
CA ILE A 290 -24.43 -3.80 11.49
C ILE A 290 -25.06 -5.14 11.17
N ARG A 291 -24.79 -5.69 9.98
CA ARG A 291 -25.33 -6.99 9.61
C ARG A 291 -24.80 -8.09 10.51
N GLY A 292 -23.49 -8.14 10.73
CA GLY A 292 -22.81 -9.16 11.52
C GLY A 292 -23.30 -9.23 12.96
N ILE A 293 -23.47 -8.09 13.64
CA ILE A 293 -23.99 -8.06 15.02
C ILE A 293 -25.46 -8.50 15.11
N THR A 294 -26.27 -8.30 14.06
CA THR A 294 -27.67 -8.76 14.03
C THR A 294 -27.84 -10.27 13.81
N LEU A 295 -26.77 -10.98 13.46
CA LEU A 295 -26.82 -12.42 13.23
C LEU A 295 -26.84 -13.22 14.54
N PRO A 296 -27.53 -14.37 14.57
CA PRO A 296 -27.54 -15.23 15.75
C PRO A 296 -26.14 -15.79 16.04
N GLY A 297 -25.71 -15.82 17.30
CA GLY A 297 -24.38 -16.30 17.67
C GLY A 297 -23.23 -15.32 17.44
N SER A 298 -23.48 -14.13 16.89
CA SER A 298 -22.47 -13.08 16.68
C SER A 298 -21.70 -12.70 17.95
N MET A 299 -22.38 -12.71 19.10
CA MET A 299 -21.80 -12.44 20.41
C MET A 299 -20.71 -13.45 20.81
N ASN A 300 -20.81 -14.72 20.38
CA ASN A 300 -19.78 -15.72 20.68
C ASN A 300 -18.47 -15.37 19.97
N GLY A 301 -18.56 -14.89 18.73
CA GLY A 301 -17.41 -14.41 17.98
C GLY A 301 -16.78 -13.17 18.59
N ILE A 302 -17.58 -12.18 18.99
CA ILE A 302 -17.06 -10.97 19.66
C ILE A 302 -16.40 -11.31 21.00
N ARG A 303 -16.99 -12.24 21.77
CA ARG A 303 -16.37 -12.74 23.01
C ARG A 303 -15.05 -13.44 22.73
N ALA A 304 -14.94 -14.23 21.67
CA ALA A 304 -13.69 -14.87 21.28
C ALA A 304 -12.62 -13.83 20.88
N TYR A 305 -13.00 -12.81 20.12
CA TYR A 305 -12.12 -11.73 19.69
C TYR A 305 -11.55 -10.91 20.86
N LEU A 306 -12.40 -10.58 21.85
CA LEU A 306 -12.03 -9.75 23.00
C LEU A 306 -11.77 -10.55 24.29
N HIS A 307 -11.72 -11.87 24.22
CA HIS A 307 -11.38 -12.70 25.38
C HIS A 307 -10.00 -12.28 25.90
N ILE A 308 -9.85 -12.12 27.22
CA ILE A 308 -8.59 -11.63 27.79
C ILE A 308 -7.85 -12.82 28.41
N ASP A 309 -6.76 -13.24 27.78
CA ASP A 309 -5.84 -14.24 28.32
C ASP A 309 -4.43 -13.68 28.50
N PHE A 310 -4.12 -13.20 29.71
CA PHE A 310 -2.81 -12.66 30.04
C PHE A 310 -1.69 -13.70 30.01
N LYS A 311 -1.99 -15.01 30.10
CA LYS A 311 -0.94 -16.05 30.08
C LYS A 311 -0.24 -16.10 28.72
N ARG A 312 -0.95 -15.74 27.65
CA ARG A 312 -0.40 -15.66 26.29
C ARG A 312 0.71 -14.61 26.17
N LEU A 313 0.69 -13.53 26.97
CA LEU A 313 1.72 -12.49 26.93
C LEU A 313 3.10 -12.96 27.38
N ASN A 314 3.19 -14.11 28.07
CA ASN A 314 4.47 -14.71 28.43
C ASN A 314 5.18 -15.36 27.24
N ASN A 315 4.47 -15.60 26.13
CA ASN A 315 5.04 -16.16 24.92
C ASN A 315 5.69 -15.06 24.08
N LEU A 316 6.97 -15.25 23.74
CA LEU A 316 7.71 -14.29 22.92
C LEU A 316 7.09 -14.09 21.52
N GLU A 317 6.47 -15.13 20.95
CA GLU A 317 5.80 -15.07 19.65
C GLU A 317 4.73 -13.98 19.58
N VAL A 318 4.00 -13.74 20.69
CA VAL A 318 2.96 -12.70 20.76
C VAL A 318 3.53 -11.31 20.51
N TRP A 319 4.72 -11.06 21.05
CA TRP A 319 5.41 -9.78 20.87
C TRP A 319 5.99 -9.65 19.45
N ILE A 320 6.51 -10.73 18.87
CA ILE A 320 6.99 -10.72 17.49
C ILE A 320 5.83 -10.47 16.51
N ASP A 321 4.69 -11.13 16.72
CA ASP A 321 3.47 -10.96 15.91
C ASP A 321 2.94 -9.53 16.00
N ALA A 322 2.86 -8.95 17.21
CA ALA A 322 2.42 -7.57 17.40
C ALA A 322 3.37 -6.57 16.72
N ALA A 323 4.69 -6.78 16.85
CA ALA A 323 5.70 -5.92 16.22
C ALA A 323 5.57 -5.95 14.70
N THR A 324 5.55 -7.16 14.14
CA THR A 324 5.46 -7.40 12.70
C THR A 324 4.17 -6.80 12.16
N GLN A 325 3.03 -7.02 12.82
CA GLN A 325 1.74 -6.48 12.40
C GLN A 325 1.75 -4.95 12.34
N ILE A 326 2.34 -4.26 13.31
CA ILE A 326 2.40 -2.79 13.31
C ILE A 326 3.20 -2.26 12.12
N PHE A 327 4.35 -2.85 11.79
CA PHE A 327 5.17 -2.41 10.66
C PHE A 327 4.51 -2.69 9.31
N TYR A 328 3.92 -3.88 9.15
CA TYR A 328 3.17 -4.21 7.95
C TYR A 328 1.95 -3.33 7.77
N SER A 329 1.20 -3.07 8.83
CA SER A 329 -0.04 -2.31 8.76
C SER A 329 0.19 -0.81 8.56
N LEU A 330 1.20 -0.20 9.19
CA LEU A 330 1.49 1.21 8.95
C LEU A 330 2.21 1.44 7.61
N GLY A 331 2.82 0.40 7.03
CA GLY A 331 3.57 0.51 5.79
C GLY A 331 4.85 1.33 5.91
N ALA A 332 5.40 1.48 7.13
CA ALA A 332 6.72 2.05 7.34
C ALA A 332 7.80 1.10 6.80
N GLY A 333 8.75 1.62 6.03
CA GLY A 333 9.83 0.87 5.40
C GLY A 333 9.62 0.51 3.95
N PHE A 334 8.46 0.87 3.37
CA PHE A 334 8.19 0.68 1.94
C PHE A 334 8.55 1.91 1.10
N GLY A 335 8.93 3.03 1.73
CA GLY A 335 9.32 4.27 1.03
C GLY A 335 8.14 4.97 0.36
N VAL A 336 6.93 4.43 0.51
CA VAL A 336 5.66 5.01 0.06
C VAL A 336 5.37 6.29 0.82
N LEU A 337 5.59 6.30 2.13
CA LEU A 337 5.40 7.49 2.97
C LEU A 337 6.36 8.61 2.56
N ILE A 338 7.63 8.27 2.31
CA ILE A 338 8.64 9.19 1.77
C ILE A 338 8.17 9.75 0.42
N ALA A 339 7.76 8.89 -0.51
CA ALA A 339 7.30 9.29 -1.83
C ALA A 339 6.06 10.18 -1.77
N PHE A 340 5.02 9.82 -1.01
CA PHE A 340 3.81 10.64 -0.87
C PHE A 340 4.07 11.98 -0.18
N ALA A 341 4.89 11.98 0.88
CA ALA A 341 5.24 13.20 1.59
C ALA A 341 6.10 14.14 0.76
N SER A 342 6.92 13.61 -0.17
CA SER A 342 7.73 14.44 -1.07
C SER A 342 6.90 15.41 -1.93
N TYR A 343 5.63 15.08 -2.18
CA TYR A 343 4.68 15.89 -2.94
C TYR A 343 3.86 16.86 -2.05
N ASN A 344 4.06 16.86 -0.74
CA ASN A 344 3.44 17.84 0.16
C ASN A 344 4.05 19.23 0.00
N LYS A 345 3.35 20.25 0.48
CA LYS A 345 3.95 21.58 0.67
C LYS A 345 4.96 21.52 1.81
N PHE A 346 6.01 22.34 1.73
CA PHE A 346 7.11 22.33 2.70
C PHE A 346 6.64 22.67 4.12
N ASP A 347 5.70 23.61 4.24
CA ASP A 347 5.11 24.12 5.48
C ASP A 347 3.92 23.28 5.99
N ASN A 348 3.60 22.16 5.36
CA ASN A 348 2.48 21.32 5.79
C ASN A 348 2.79 20.66 7.15
N ASN A 349 1.79 20.60 8.03
CA ASN A 349 1.94 19.95 9.33
C ASN A 349 1.90 18.41 9.20
N CYS A 350 3.03 17.81 8.87
CA CYS A 350 3.20 16.36 8.74
C CYS A 350 3.07 15.63 10.09
N TYR A 351 3.32 16.28 11.21
CA TYR A 351 3.14 15.71 12.55
C TYR A 351 1.68 15.35 12.83
N ARG A 352 0.76 16.27 12.57
CA ARG A 352 -0.68 16.02 12.73
C ARG A 352 -1.15 14.94 11.76
N ASP A 353 -0.63 14.96 10.54
CA ASP A 353 -0.98 13.98 9.51
C ASP A 353 -0.51 12.58 9.92
N ALA A 354 0.71 12.44 10.47
CA ALA A 354 1.25 11.20 10.99
C ALA A 354 0.42 10.62 12.14
N LEU A 355 0.04 11.46 13.11
CA LEU A 355 -0.77 11.03 14.26
C LEU A 355 -2.18 10.60 13.83
N LEU A 356 -2.81 11.38 12.96
CA LEU A 356 -4.16 11.09 12.45
C LEU A 356 -4.19 9.78 11.68
N THR A 357 -3.30 9.62 10.70
CA THR A 357 -3.27 8.44 9.81
C THR A 357 -2.94 7.16 10.58
N SER A 358 -1.94 7.20 11.48
CA SER A 358 -1.59 6.05 12.34
C SER A 358 -2.75 5.62 13.25
N THR A 359 -3.48 6.60 13.80
CA THR A 359 -4.66 6.33 14.65
C THR A 359 -5.81 5.75 13.84
N VAL A 360 -6.12 6.33 12.69
CA VAL A 360 -7.17 5.82 11.79
C VAL A 360 -6.87 4.39 11.36
N ASN A 361 -5.62 4.08 10.99
CA ASN A 361 -5.22 2.73 10.64
C ASN A 361 -5.50 1.71 11.78
N CYS A 362 -5.08 2.03 13.00
CA CYS A 362 -5.28 1.13 14.15
C CYS A 362 -6.76 0.99 14.53
N VAL A 363 -7.52 2.09 14.50
CA VAL A 363 -8.97 2.06 14.75
C VAL A 363 -9.68 1.22 13.69
N THR A 364 -9.27 1.32 12.43
CA THR A 364 -9.84 0.53 11.33
C THR A 364 -9.57 -0.96 11.52
N SER A 365 -8.34 -1.34 11.90
CA SER A 365 -8.01 -2.72 12.25
C SER A 365 -8.91 -3.25 13.36
N PHE A 366 -9.04 -2.49 14.45
CA PHE A 366 -9.87 -2.86 15.59
C PHE A 366 -11.35 -2.98 15.22
N PHE A 367 -11.88 -2.03 14.44
CA PHE A 367 -13.26 -2.00 13.96
C PHE A 367 -13.55 -3.16 13.01
N SER A 368 -12.65 -3.43 12.07
CA SER A 368 -12.77 -4.57 11.15
C SER A 368 -12.80 -5.88 11.92
N GLY A 369 -12.08 -6.01 13.04
CA GLY A 369 -12.14 -7.19 13.90
C GLY A 369 -13.54 -7.50 14.44
N PHE A 370 -14.34 -6.49 14.80
CA PHE A 370 -15.74 -6.71 15.17
C PHE A 370 -16.58 -7.16 13.97
N ALA A 371 -16.44 -6.49 12.83
CA ALA A 371 -17.15 -6.91 11.62
C ALA A 371 -16.82 -8.36 11.28
N ILE A 372 -15.54 -8.72 11.43
CA ILE A 372 -15.05 -10.04 11.06
C ILE A 372 -15.53 -11.12 12.05
N PHE A 373 -15.24 -10.93 13.34
CA PHE A 373 -15.57 -11.94 14.33
C PHE A 373 -17.08 -12.07 14.58
N SER A 374 -17.89 -11.04 14.32
CA SER A 374 -19.34 -11.17 14.40
C SER A 374 -19.90 -12.17 13.37
N VAL A 375 -19.35 -12.18 12.15
CA VAL A 375 -19.73 -13.14 11.09
C VAL A 375 -19.15 -14.53 11.37
N LEU A 376 -17.91 -14.63 11.86
CA LEU A 376 -17.33 -15.93 12.27
C LEU A 376 -18.11 -16.56 13.43
N GLY A 377 -18.55 -15.76 14.42
CA GLY A 377 -19.39 -16.24 15.52
C GLY A 377 -20.72 -16.80 15.05
N TYR A 378 -21.34 -16.15 14.06
CA TYR A 378 -22.54 -16.66 13.39
C TYR A 378 -22.28 -17.99 12.67
N MET A 379 -21.19 -18.08 11.92
CA MET A 379 -20.81 -19.32 11.23
C MET A 379 -20.59 -20.47 12.22
N ALA A 380 -19.82 -20.24 13.28
CA ALA A 380 -19.57 -21.22 14.33
C ALA A 380 -20.88 -21.71 15.00
N TYR A 381 -21.79 -20.77 15.30
CA TYR A 381 -23.10 -21.09 15.86
C TYR A 381 -23.96 -21.92 14.89
N LYS A 382 -23.93 -21.57 13.61
CA LYS A 382 -24.75 -22.24 12.60
C LYS A 382 -24.31 -23.67 12.29
N HIS A 383 -22.99 -23.91 12.25
CA HIS A 383 -22.43 -25.23 12.00
C HIS A 383 -22.22 -26.06 13.27
N GLY A 384 -22.42 -25.48 14.45
CA GLY A 384 -22.18 -26.17 15.72
C GLY A 384 -20.70 -26.52 15.93
N VAL A 385 -19.80 -25.67 15.42
CA VAL A 385 -18.35 -25.88 15.44
C VAL A 385 -17.66 -24.84 16.32
N ASN A 386 -16.44 -25.13 16.74
CA ASN A 386 -15.65 -24.19 17.53
C ASN A 386 -15.17 -23.02 16.65
N ILE A 387 -14.97 -21.86 17.28
CA ILE A 387 -14.47 -20.67 16.55
C ILE A 387 -13.03 -20.89 16.05
N GLU A 388 -12.24 -21.71 16.75
CA GLU A 388 -10.87 -22.09 16.36
C GLU A 388 -10.79 -22.72 14.98
N ASP A 389 -11.84 -23.45 14.61
CA ASP A 389 -11.91 -24.19 13.35
C ASP A 389 -12.23 -23.29 12.15
N VAL A 390 -12.86 -22.13 12.38
CA VAL A 390 -13.26 -21.16 11.34
C VAL A 390 -12.40 -19.88 11.34
N ALA A 391 -11.62 -19.66 12.39
CA ALA A 391 -10.74 -18.51 12.52
C ALA A 391 -9.36 -18.81 11.89
N THR A 392 -9.22 -18.50 10.61
CA THR A 392 -7.96 -18.63 9.84
C THR A 392 -7.38 -17.27 9.47
N GLU A 393 -6.07 -17.19 9.19
CA GLU A 393 -5.45 -15.98 8.60
C GLU A 393 -5.33 -16.06 7.06
N GLY A 394 -5.16 -14.89 6.45
CA GLY A 394 -4.78 -14.75 5.04
C GLY A 394 -5.92 -15.03 4.06
N ALA A 395 -5.54 -15.51 2.87
CA ALA A 395 -6.46 -15.66 1.74
C ALA A 395 -7.65 -16.59 2.03
N GLY A 396 -7.44 -17.66 2.81
CA GLY A 396 -8.51 -18.60 3.17
C GLY A 396 -9.66 -17.92 3.93
N LEU A 397 -9.37 -16.94 4.79
CA LEU A 397 -10.41 -16.22 5.51
C LEU A 397 -11.35 -15.51 4.52
N VAL A 398 -10.81 -14.70 3.62
CA VAL A 398 -11.61 -13.83 2.74
C VAL A 398 -12.16 -14.52 1.49
N PHE A 399 -11.54 -15.61 1.02
CA PHE A 399 -11.97 -16.32 -0.19
C PHE A 399 -12.70 -17.65 0.06
N ILE A 400 -12.68 -18.16 1.31
CA ILE A 400 -13.39 -19.40 1.70
C ILE A 400 -14.43 -19.10 2.77
N ILE A 401 -13.99 -18.68 3.96
CA ILE A 401 -14.85 -18.53 5.15
C ILE A 401 -15.87 -17.41 4.97
N TYR A 402 -15.44 -16.23 4.50
CA TYR A 402 -16.36 -15.11 4.28
C TYR A 402 -17.44 -15.40 3.23
N PRO A 403 -17.07 -15.87 2.03
CA PRO A 403 -18.03 -16.20 1.00
C PRO A 403 -19.02 -17.27 1.46
N GLU A 404 -18.55 -18.26 2.24
CA GLU A 404 -19.40 -19.27 2.85
C GLU A 404 -20.41 -18.64 3.81
N ALA A 405 -20.00 -17.80 4.76
CA ALA A 405 -20.94 -17.12 5.65
C ALA A 405 -21.95 -16.25 4.89
N ILE A 406 -21.47 -15.47 3.92
CA ILE A 406 -22.28 -14.57 3.09
C ILE A 406 -23.33 -15.36 2.28
N SER A 407 -22.96 -16.52 1.75
CA SER A 407 -23.85 -17.38 0.96
C SER A 407 -25.11 -17.77 1.71
N THR A 408 -25.03 -17.78 3.05
CA THR A 408 -26.14 -18.16 3.91
C THR A 408 -27.08 -17.03 4.30
N LEU A 409 -26.73 -15.79 3.96
CA LEU A 409 -27.55 -14.62 4.24
C LEU A 409 -28.65 -14.45 3.17
N PRO A 410 -29.84 -13.94 3.54
CA PRO A 410 -30.83 -13.54 2.55
C PRO A 410 -30.26 -12.40 1.68
N GLY A 411 -30.44 -12.51 0.37
CA GLY A 411 -29.82 -11.59 -0.60
C GLY A 411 -28.30 -11.73 -0.70
N SER A 412 -27.77 -12.95 -0.55
CA SER A 412 -26.33 -13.28 -0.55
C SER A 412 -25.53 -12.65 -1.70
N THR A 413 -26.12 -12.55 -2.89
CA THR A 413 -25.53 -11.86 -4.06
C THR A 413 -25.12 -10.42 -3.75
N PHE A 414 -25.99 -9.63 -3.10
CA PHE A 414 -25.69 -8.24 -2.75
C PHE A 414 -24.51 -8.15 -1.78
N TRP A 415 -24.52 -8.98 -0.74
CA TRP A 415 -23.46 -9.02 0.25
C TRP A 415 -22.11 -9.44 -0.34
N ALA A 416 -22.11 -10.42 -1.26
CA ALA A 416 -20.90 -10.87 -1.94
C ALA A 416 -20.32 -9.77 -2.83
N ILE A 417 -21.15 -9.10 -3.64
CA ILE A 417 -20.71 -7.99 -4.50
C ILE A 417 -20.08 -6.87 -3.66
N VAL A 418 -20.75 -6.44 -2.60
CA VAL A 418 -20.27 -5.35 -1.74
C VAL A 418 -18.97 -5.74 -1.02
N PHE A 419 -18.87 -6.99 -0.54
CA PHE A 419 -17.66 -7.51 0.11
C PHE A 419 -16.46 -7.56 -0.85
N PHE A 420 -16.62 -8.09 -2.07
CA PHE A 420 -15.52 -8.15 -3.04
C PHE A 420 -15.16 -6.78 -3.63
N ILE A 421 -16.10 -5.84 -3.72
CA ILE A 421 -15.78 -4.42 -4.01
C ILE A 421 -14.87 -3.85 -2.92
N MET A 422 -15.17 -4.10 -1.64
CA MET A 422 -14.31 -3.66 -0.54
C MET A 422 -12.90 -4.25 -0.63
N LEU A 423 -12.76 -5.56 -0.86
CA LEU A 423 -11.44 -6.20 -1.02
C LEU A 423 -10.67 -5.61 -2.20
N LEU A 424 -11.36 -5.38 -3.33
CA LEU A 424 -10.79 -4.78 -4.52
C LEU A 424 -10.29 -3.35 -4.23
N THR A 425 -11.08 -2.51 -3.57
CA THR A 425 -10.69 -1.13 -3.29
C THR A 425 -9.56 -1.02 -2.25
N LEU A 426 -9.59 -1.87 -1.19
CA LEU A 426 -8.48 -1.99 -0.22
C LEU A 426 -7.18 -2.39 -0.92
N GLY A 427 -7.24 -3.37 -1.83
CA GLY A 427 -6.08 -3.81 -2.58
C GLY A 427 -5.52 -2.74 -3.52
N ILE A 428 -6.38 -2.05 -4.27
CA ILE A 428 -5.94 -1.07 -5.28
C ILE A 428 -5.18 0.09 -4.63
N ASP A 429 -5.61 0.62 -3.50
CA ASP A 429 -4.93 1.75 -2.85
C ASP A 429 -3.50 1.41 -2.39
N SER A 430 -3.33 0.27 -1.71
CA SER A 430 -2.01 -0.16 -1.27
C SER A 430 -1.08 -0.46 -2.45
N ALA A 431 -1.61 -1.08 -3.52
CA ALA A 431 -0.85 -1.35 -4.74
C ALA A 431 -0.43 -0.06 -5.47
N MET A 432 -1.32 0.95 -5.51
CA MET A 432 -0.99 2.28 -6.04
C MET A 432 0.16 2.91 -5.26
N GLY A 433 0.11 2.87 -3.93
CA GLY A 433 1.17 3.40 -3.06
C GLY A 433 2.52 2.71 -3.30
N GLY A 434 2.55 1.37 -3.27
CA GLY A 434 3.76 0.59 -3.50
C GLY A 434 4.39 0.86 -4.88
N MET A 435 3.57 0.91 -5.92
CA MET A 435 4.06 1.21 -7.28
C MET A 435 4.53 2.67 -7.41
N GLU A 436 3.85 3.64 -6.78
CA GLU A 436 4.28 5.04 -6.78
C GLU A 436 5.63 5.22 -6.05
N ALA A 437 5.93 4.44 -5.01
CA ALA A 437 7.23 4.46 -4.35
C ALA A 437 8.36 4.03 -5.29
N VAL A 438 8.14 2.97 -6.07
CA VAL A 438 9.10 2.50 -7.09
C VAL A 438 9.27 3.55 -8.19
N ILE A 439 8.15 4.05 -8.72
CA ILE A 439 8.16 5.04 -9.81
C ILE A 439 8.87 6.32 -9.37
N THR A 440 8.48 6.87 -8.23
CA THR A 440 9.02 8.13 -7.69
C THR A 440 10.49 7.98 -7.31
N GLY A 441 10.84 6.89 -6.63
CA GLY A 441 12.22 6.62 -6.19
C GLY A 441 13.21 6.52 -7.35
N LEU A 442 12.81 5.92 -8.46
CA LEU A 442 13.67 5.77 -9.65
C LEU A 442 13.60 6.98 -10.60
N THR A 443 12.44 7.61 -10.71
CA THR A 443 12.24 8.81 -11.55
C THR A 443 13.07 9.99 -11.04
N ASP A 444 13.19 10.14 -9.72
CA ASP A 444 13.97 11.24 -9.14
C ASP A 444 15.48 11.04 -9.32
N ASP A 445 15.96 9.80 -9.41
CA ASP A 445 17.38 9.49 -9.57
C ASP A 445 17.84 9.55 -11.04
N PHE A 446 16.96 9.18 -11.97
CA PHE A 446 17.27 9.08 -13.39
C PHE A 446 16.42 10.03 -14.25
N LYS A 447 17.06 11.07 -14.80
CA LYS A 447 16.39 12.09 -15.64
C LYS A 447 15.66 11.51 -16.85
N ILE A 448 16.16 10.41 -17.44
CA ILE A 448 15.53 9.76 -18.59
C ILE A 448 14.17 9.14 -18.23
N LEU A 449 14.06 8.56 -17.02
CA LEU A 449 12.84 7.99 -16.48
C LEU A 449 11.83 9.09 -16.16
N LYS A 450 12.30 10.24 -15.63
CA LYS A 450 11.46 11.44 -15.40
C LYS A 450 10.83 11.97 -16.67
N ARG A 451 11.61 12.15 -17.73
CA ARG A 451 11.10 12.66 -19.02
C ARG A 451 10.03 11.74 -19.61
N ASN A 452 10.21 10.43 -19.45
CA ASN A 452 9.33 9.41 -20.03
C ASN A 452 8.46 8.72 -18.97
N ARG A 453 8.02 9.45 -17.92
CA ARG A 453 7.30 8.88 -16.76
C ARG A 453 6.17 7.94 -17.16
N LYS A 454 5.32 8.34 -18.11
CA LYS A 454 4.19 7.51 -18.58
C LYS A 454 4.63 6.14 -19.11
N LEU A 455 5.68 6.13 -19.93
CA LEU A 455 6.25 4.90 -20.47
C LEU A 455 6.90 4.06 -19.37
N PHE A 456 7.53 4.71 -18.39
CA PHE A 456 8.12 4.01 -17.26
C PHE A 456 7.08 3.40 -16.31
N THR A 457 5.99 4.11 -16.03
CA THR A 457 4.84 3.57 -15.29
C THR A 457 4.26 2.36 -16.01
N PHE A 458 4.09 2.43 -17.34
CA PHE A 458 3.66 1.28 -18.14
C PHE A 458 4.65 0.11 -18.04
N ALA A 459 5.95 0.37 -18.21
CA ALA A 459 6.99 -0.66 -18.14
C ALA A 459 7.05 -1.32 -16.75
N THR A 460 6.87 -0.55 -15.68
CA THR A 460 6.85 -1.06 -14.30
C THR A 460 5.62 -1.93 -14.07
N ALA A 461 4.42 -1.44 -14.43
CA ALA A 461 3.17 -2.18 -14.28
C ALA A 461 3.12 -3.45 -15.15
N PHE A 462 3.66 -3.38 -16.37
CA PHE A 462 3.78 -4.53 -17.26
C PHE A 462 4.85 -5.52 -16.77
N GLY A 463 5.96 -5.03 -16.23
CA GLY A 463 7.00 -5.87 -15.61
C GLY A 463 6.48 -6.63 -14.40
N THR A 464 5.72 -5.97 -13.51
CA THR A 464 5.08 -6.65 -12.37
C THR A 464 4.02 -7.64 -12.83
N PHE A 465 3.27 -7.34 -13.89
CA PHE A 465 2.34 -8.28 -14.53
C PHE A 465 3.03 -9.57 -14.98
N LEU A 466 4.14 -9.47 -15.73
CA LEU A 466 4.85 -10.64 -16.27
C LEU A 466 5.34 -11.59 -15.17
N ILE A 467 5.84 -11.06 -14.05
CA ILE A 467 6.28 -11.89 -12.92
C ILE A 467 5.08 -12.44 -12.15
N ALA A 468 4.02 -11.64 -11.97
CA ALA A 468 2.78 -12.07 -11.32
C ALA A 468 2.09 -13.23 -12.06
N LEU A 469 2.36 -13.45 -13.36
CA LEU A 469 1.89 -14.63 -14.10
C LEU A 469 2.29 -15.95 -13.43
N LEU A 470 3.47 -15.99 -12.78
CA LEU A 470 3.93 -17.19 -12.06
C LEU A 470 3.03 -17.53 -10.87
N CYS A 471 2.44 -16.52 -10.24
CA CYS A 471 1.57 -16.64 -9.06
C CYS A 471 0.11 -16.98 -9.42
N ILE A 472 -0.29 -16.95 -10.69
CA ILE A 472 -1.64 -17.31 -11.17
C ILE A 472 -1.65 -18.63 -11.98
N THR A 473 -0.56 -19.40 -11.90
CA THR A 473 -0.51 -20.78 -12.37
C THR A 473 -1.28 -21.71 -11.42
N ASN A 474 -1.51 -22.95 -11.81
CA ASN A 474 -2.18 -23.94 -10.95
C ASN A 474 -1.49 -24.10 -9.58
N GLY A 475 -0.15 -24.10 -9.56
CA GLY A 475 0.68 -24.10 -8.34
C GLY A 475 1.04 -22.71 -7.82
N GLY A 476 0.41 -21.65 -8.34
CA GLY A 476 0.77 -20.26 -8.10
C GLY A 476 0.63 -19.81 -6.65
N ILE A 477 -0.28 -20.42 -5.89
CA ILE A 477 -0.43 -20.18 -4.45
C ILE A 477 0.86 -20.48 -3.68
N TYR A 478 1.63 -21.51 -4.07
CA TYR A 478 2.90 -21.84 -3.42
C TYR A 478 3.95 -20.75 -3.66
N VAL A 479 3.99 -20.18 -4.87
CA VAL A 479 4.87 -19.05 -5.21
C VAL A 479 4.45 -17.82 -4.43
N LEU A 480 3.15 -17.53 -4.35
CA LEU A 480 2.61 -16.43 -3.57
C LEU A 480 2.97 -16.56 -2.08
N THR A 481 2.81 -17.74 -1.48
CA THR A 481 3.17 -17.98 -0.08
C THR A 481 4.68 -17.84 0.17
N LEU A 482 5.51 -18.28 -0.79
CA LEU A 482 6.96 -18.08 -0.71
C LEU A 482 7.31 -16.58 -0.73
N LEU A 483 6.75 -15.83 -1.67
CA LEU A 483 6.99 -14.40 -1.79
C LEU A 483 6.45 -13.63 -0.59
N ASP A 484 5.23 -13.91 -0.14
CA ASP A 484 4.62 -13.23 1.00
C ASP A 484 5.44 -13.42 2.28
N LYS A 485 5.99 -14.62 2.51
CA LYS A 485 6.86 -14.88 3.67
C LYS A 485 8.21 -14.17 3.58
N TYR A 486 8.89 -14.26 2.44
CA TYR A 486 10.31 -13.92 2.34
C TYR A 486 10.61 -12.56 1.68
N ALA A 487 9.76 -12.06 0.78
CA ALA A 487 10.03 -10.82 0.05
C ALA A 487 10.09 -9.61 0.97
N ALA A 488 9.06 -9.46 1.80
CA ALA A 488 8.86 -8.32 2.68
C ALA A 488 9.25 -8.64 4.14
N GLY A 489 9.12 -9.91 4.56
CA GLY A 489 9.20 -10.42 5.94
C GLY A 489 10.24 -9.73 6.83
N THR A 490 11.42 -10.33 6.82
CA THR A 490 12.61 -9.86 7.55
C THR A 490 13.26 -8.68 6.85
N SER A 491 13.10 -8.57 5.52
CA SER A 491 13.73 -7.55 4.68
C SER A 491 13.30 -6.14 5.04
N ILE A 492 12.00 -5.90 5.29
CA ILE A 492 11.48 -4.59 5.70
C ILE A 492 12.02 -4.20 7.05
N LEU A 493 11.93 -5.10 8.03
CA LEU A 493 12.38 -4.82 9.40
C LEU A 493 13.87 -4.46 9.41
N PHE A 494 14.69 -5.13 8.58
CA PHE A 494 16.08 -4.77 8.37
C PHE A 494 16.23 -3.40 7.68
N GLY A 495 15.48 -3.14 6.60
CA GLY A 495 15.49 -1.86 5.89
C GLY A 495 15.20 -0.67 6.82
N VAL A 496 14.12 -0.77 7.61
CA VAL A 496 13.70 0.25 8.58
C VAL A 496 14.72 0.41 9.71
N LEU A 497 15.34 -0.69 10.16
CA LEU A 497 16.40 -0.63 11.18
C LEU A 497 17.57 0.23 10.69
N ILE A 498 18.07 -0.06 9.49
CA ILE A 498 19.19 0.71 8.92
C ILE A 498 18.76 2.13 8.58
N GLU A 499 17.51 2.34 8.17
CA GLU A 499 16.96 3.68 7.97
C GLU A 499 16.98 4.51 9.27
N ALA A 500 16.42 3.97 10.35
CA ALA A 500 16.36 4.64 11.65
C ALA A 500 17.77 4.95 12.19
N ILE A 501 18.73 4.05 12.01
CA ILE A 501 20.14 4.27 12.35
C ILE A 501 20.74 5.36 11.45
N GLY A 502 20.50 5.30 10.14
CA GLY A 502 21.00 6.26 9.16
C GLY A 502 20.54 7.69 9.46
N VAL A 503 19.26 7.88 9.75
CA VAL A 503 18.69 9.19 10.09
C VAL A 503 19.12 9.65 11.49
N SER A 504 19.00 8.79 12.50
CA SER A 504 19.15 9.24 13.90
C SER A 504 20.60 9.35 14.37
N TRP A 505 21.49 8.50 13.87
CA TRP A 505 22.90 8.44 14.29
C TRP A 505 23.86 9.06 13.29
N PHE A 506 23.71 8.75 11.99
CA PHE A 506 24.64 9.24 10.97
C PHE A 506 24.30 10.65 10.50
N TYR A 507 23.05 10.89 10.10
CA TYR A 507 22.58 12.24 9.83
C TYR A 507 22.45 13.04 11.14
N GLY A 508 21.94 12.42 12.19
CA GLY A 508 21.93 12.96 13.54
C GLY A 508 20.59 13.58 13.90
N VAL A 509 20.03 13.10 15.01
CA VAL A 509 18.69 13.48 15.49
C VAL A 509 18.51 14.99 15.71
N ASP A 510 19.56 15.72 16.08
CA ASP A 510 19.49 17.16 16.30
C ASP A 510 19.32 17.93 14.99
N ARG A 511 20.10 17.57 13.95
CA ARG A 511 19.94 18.15 12.61
C ARG A 511 18.55 17.86 12.05
N PHE A 512 18.09 16.61 12.15
CA PHE A 512 16.74 16.25 11.74
C PHE A 512 15.64 17.01 12.51
N SER A 513 15.88 17.29 13.80
CA SER A 513 14.95 18.10 14.61
C SER A 513 14.94 19.56 14.17
N ASP A 514 16.08 20.11 13.76
CA ASP A 514 16.20 21.47 13.23
C ASP A 514 15.50 21.57 11.85
N ASP A 515 15.62 20.55 11.00
CA ASP A 515 14.92 20.45 9.71
C ASP A 515 13.39 20.47 9.90
N ILE A 516 12.90 19.71 10.87
CA ILE A 516 11.48 19.71 11.23
C ILE A 516 11.03 21.08 11.77
N GLN A 517 11.87 21.73 12.57
CA GLN A 517 11.59 23.07 13.07
C GLN A 517 11.54 24.09 11.93
N GLN A 518 12.36 23.95 10.89
CA GLN A 518 12.29 24.80 9.70
C GLN A 518 11.00 24.60 8.89
N MET A 519 10.47 23.37 8.82
CA MET A 519 9.22 23.08 8.12
C MET A 519 7.99 23.59 8.88
N MET A 520 7.87 23.25 10.15
CA MET A 520 6.62 23.40 10.90
C MET A 520 6.67 24.49 11.98
N GLY A 521 7.84 25.10 12.21
CA GLY A 521 8.05 26.15 13.22
C GLY A 521 8.27 25.65 14.65
N PHE A 522 8.17 24.35 14.90
CA PHE A 522 8.40 23.76 16.23
C PHE A 522 9.33 22.53 16.16
N ARG A 523 10.16 22.37 17.18
CA ARG A 523 11.09 21.24 17.30
C ARG A 523 10.37 20.00 17.87
N PRO A 524 10.66 18.78 17.38
CA PRO A 524 10.13 17.56 17.99
C PRO A 524 10.46 17.43 19.48
N GLY A 525 9.47 17.01 20.27
CA GLY A 525 9.64 16.74 21.69
C GLY A 525 10.72 15.69 22.00
N LEU A 526 11.12 15.61 23.27
CA LEU A 526 12.14 14.64 23.73
C LEU A 526 11.73 13.18 23.44
N TYR A 527 10.43 12.90 23.59
CA TYR A 527 9.84 11.59 23.29
C TYR A 527 10.22 11.06 21.90
N TRP A 528 9.95 11.83 20.84
CA TRP A 528 10.24 11.45 19.46
C TRP A 528 11.73 11.22 19.24
N ARG A 529 12.56 12.12 19.76
CA ARG A 529 14.02 12.05 19.63
C ARG A 529 14.60 10.81 20.32
N LEU A 530 14.09 10.45 21.50
CA LEU A 530 14.49 9.23 22.20
C LEU A 530 14.03 7.97 21.47
N CYS A 531 12.81 7.98 20.92
CA CYS A 531 12.29 6.85 20.15
C CYS A 531 13.16 6.59 18.91
N TRP A 532 13.40 7.61 18.10
CA TRP A 532 14.21 7.50 16.88
C TRP A 532 15.65 7.07 17.16
N LYS A 533 16.29 7.63 18.19
CA LYS A 533 17.70 7.38 18.47
C LYS A 533 17.96 6.04 19.16
N PHE A 534 17.10 5.62 20.10
CA PHE A 534 17.39 4.48 20.96
C PHE A 534 16.29 3.42 20.94
N VAL A 535 15.04 3.79 21.23
CA VAL A 535 13.99 2.80 21.49
C VAL A 535 13.64 2.01 20.23
N SER A 536 13.33 2.68 19.12
CA SER A 536 12.91 2.02 17.88
C SER A 536 14.05 1.19 17.26
N PRO A 537 15.31 1.67 17.16
CA PRO A 537 16.42 0.85 16.65
C PRO A 537 16.74 -0.37 17.50
N LEU A 538 16.78 -0.23 18.84
CA LEU A 538 17.05 -1.36 19.74
C LEU A 538 15.95 -2.42 19.61
N PHE A 539 14.70 -1.96 19.52
CA PHE A 539 13.55 -2.83 19.36
C PHE A 539 13.55 -3.55 18.00
N LEU A 540 13.75 -2.82 16.90
CA LEU A 540 13.85 -3.41 15.57
C LEU A 540 14.98 -4.43 15.48
N LEU A 541 16.13 -4.13 16.08
CA LEU A 541 17.24 -5.08 16.16
C LEU A 541 16.82 -6.36 16.89
N PHE A 542 16.13 -6.24 18.02
CA PHE A 542 15.60 -7.40 18.75
C PHE A 542 14.64 -8.23 17.90
N VAL A 543 13.67 -7.59 17.22
CA VAL A 543 12.68 -8.30 16.39
C VAL A 543 13.34 -8.97 15.18
N VAL A 544 14.30 -8.32 14.52
CA VAL A 544 15.04 -8.92 13.38
C VAL A 544 15.84 -10.14 13.85
N VAL A 545 16.54 -10.05 14.98
CA VAL A 545 17.29 -11.18 15.54
C VAL A 545 16.35 -12.31 15.97
N ALA A 546 15.25 -11.99 16.66
CA ALA A 546 14.28 -12.99 17.08
C ALA A 546 13.58 -13.67 15.89
N SER A 547 13.22 -12.90 14.86
CA SER A 547 12.58 -13.41 13.64
C SER A 547 13.50 -14.33 12.86
N THR A 548 14.79 -13.97 12.72
CA THR A 548 15.78 -14.82 12.04
C THR A 548 16.07 -16.11 12.81
N LEU A 549 16.14 -16.07 14.14
CA LEU A 549 16.35 -17.26 14.99
C LEU A 549 15.13 -18.18 15.07
N THR A 550 13.91 -17.63 15.00
CA THR A 550 12.64 -18.37 15.14
C THR A 550 12.04 -18.76 13.77
N SER A 551 12.77 -18.51 12.68
CA SER A 551 12.30 -18.83 11.32
C SER A 551 12.18 -20.34 11.12
N SER A 552 10.96 -20.85 11.19
CA SER A 552 10.63 -22.25 10.87
C SER A 552 10.51 -22.48 9.37
N SER A 553 10.58 -23.75 8.95
CA SER A 553 10.42 -24.14 7.54
C SER A 553 9.06 -23.70 7.00
N LEU A 554 9.03 -23.15 5.79
CA LEU A 554 7.80 -22.70 5.14
C LEU A 554 6.84 -23.88 4.94
N LYS A 555 5.58 -23.67 5.29
CA LYS A 555 4.48 -24.63 5.11
C LYS A 555 3.28 -23.90 4.52
N TYR A 556 2.55 -24.59 3.67
CA TYR A 556 1.23 -24.19 3.22
C TYR A 556 0.31 -25.38 3.47
N ASP A 557 -0.59 -25.27 4.44
CA ASP A 557 -1.37 -26.38 4.99
C ASP A 557 -0.48 -27.58 5.38
N GLU A 558 -0.75 -28.75 4.76
CA GLU A 558 -0.01 -30.00 4.92
C GLU A 558 1.23 -30.06 4.02
N TYR A 559 1.33 -29.19 3.00
CA TYR A 559 2.48 -29.16 2.11
C TYR A 559 3.67 -28.48 2.77
N VAL A 560 4.76 -29.26 2.90
CA VAL A 560 6.04 -28.76 3.39
C VAL A 560 6.91 -28.39 2.21
N PHE A 561 7.40 -27.15 2.19
CA PHE A 561 8.24 -26.68 1.09
C PHE A 561 9.59 -27.40 1.07
N PRO A 562 10.10 -27.77 -0.12
CA PRO A 562 11.41 -28.39 -0.24
C PRO A 562 12.51 -27.42 0.18
N TYR A 563 13.64 -27.94 0.66
CA TYR A 563 14.75 -27.12 1.16
C TYR A 563 15.25 -26.08 0.16
N TRP A 564 15.30 -26.41 -1.14
CA TRP A 564 15.70 -25.47 -2.18
C TRP A 564 14.77 -24.26 -2.26
N ALA A 565 13.47 -24.41 -2.01
CA ALA A 565 12.52 -23.30 -2.05
C ALA A 565 12.78 -22.34 -0.88
N ASN A 566 13.12 -22.85 0.30
CA ASN A 566 13.54 -22.02 1.43
C ASN A 566 14.84 -21.26 1.10
N PHE A 567 15.81 -21.89 0.42
CA PHE A 567 17.02 -21.20 -0.04
C PHE A 567 16.73 -20.10 -1.06
N VAL A 568 15.80 -20.33 -1.99
CA VAL A 568 15.33 -19.30 -2.93
C VAL A 568 14.66 -18.15 -2.18
N GLY A 569 13.79 -18.45 -1.20
CA GLY A 569 13.15 -17.45 -0.34
C GLY A 569 14.18 -16.58 0.38
N TRP A 570 15.16 -17.18 1.04
CA TRP A 570 16.27 -16.44 1.65
C TRP A 570 17.11 -15.67 0.64
N GLY A 571 17.28 -16.18 -0.59
CA GLY A 571 17.91 -15.45 -1.69
C GLY A 571 17.15 -14.17 -2.05
N ILE A 572 15.82 -14.21 -2.09
CA ILE A 572 14.96 -13.04 -2.34
C ILE A 572 15.00 -12.06 -1.16
N ALA A 573 15.03 -12.55 0.08
CA ALA A 573 15.18 -11.67 1.24
C ALA A 573 16.53 -10.95 1.20
N MET A 574 17.62 -11.72 1.02
CA MET A 574 18.99 -11.21 1.00
C MET A 574 19.27 -10.32 -0.20
N SER A 575 18.64 -10.54 -1.37
CA SER A 575 18.86 -9.70 -2.54
C SER A 575 18.54 -8.23 -2.26
N SER A 576 17.49 -7.95 -1.47
CA SER A 576 17.16 -6.60 -1.02
C SER A 576 18.11 -6.13 0.08
N MET A 577 18.34 -6.93 1.13
CA MET A 577 19.16 -6.54 2.28
C MET A 577 20.62 -6.24 1.91
N LEU A 578 21.17 -6.95 0.91
CA LEU A 578 22.55 -6.79 0.45
C LEU A 578 22.80 -5.46 -0.29
N PHE A 579 21.76 -4.76 -0.78
CA PHE A 579 21.96 -3.46 -1.42
C PHE A 579 22.61 -2.44 -0.47
N VAL A 580 22.29 -2.48 0.83
CA VAL A 580 22.87 -1.57 1.82
C VAL A 580 24.41 -1.76 1.92
N PRO A 581 24.94 -2.94 2.30
CA PRO A 581 26.38 -3.13 2.42
C PRO A 581 27.10 -3.04 1.06
N VAL A 582 26.52 -3.57 -0.02
CA VAL A 582 27.16 -3.54 -1.35
C VAL A 582 27.31 -2.09 -1.84
N TYR A 583 26.26 -1.27 -1.70
CA TYR A 583 26.33 0.13 -2.11
C TYR A 583 27.28 0.94 -1.22
N ALA A 584 27.31 0.65 0.09
CA ALA A 584 28.25 1.27 1.00
C ALA A 584 29.70 0.94 0.58
N ILE A 585 30.02 -0.32 0.34
CA ILE A 585 31.35 -0.77 -0.13
C ILE A 585 31.70 -0.11 -1.47
N TYR A 586 30.79 -0.12 -2.44
CA TYR A 586 30.97 0.53 -3.73
C TYR A 586 31.32 2.03 -3.57
N LYS A 587 30.62 2.75 -2.69
CA LYS A 587 30.91 4.15 -2.41
C LYS A 587 32.24 4.36 -1.70
N PHE A 588 32.61 3.49 -0.75
CA PHE A 588 33.91 3.56 -0.10
C PHE A 588 35.06 3.33 -1.08
N LEU A 589 34.88 2.43 -2.06
CA LEU A 589 35.90 2.14 -3.08
C LEU A 589 35.97 3.21 -4.19
N SER A 590 34.86 3.88 -4.49
CA SER A 590 34.78 4.86 -5.59
C SER A 590 35.25 6.27 -5.19
N LEU A 591 35.31 6.60 -3.90
CA LEU A 591 35.72 7.92 -3.42
C LEU A 591 37.25 7.99 -3.28
N PRO A 592 37.92 8.95 -3.96
CA PRO A 592 39.36 9.13 -3.80
C PRO A 592 39.68 9.73 -2.43
N GLY A 593 40.62 9.12 -1.69
CA GLY A 593 41.09 9.61 -0.39
C GLY A 593 41.48 8.50 0.59
N THR A 594 41.98 8.88 1.76
CA THR A 594 42.25 7.92 2.86
C THR A 594 40.96 7.47 3.52
N PHE A 595 40.95 6.29 4.17
CA PHE A 595 39.74 5.72 4.80
C PHE A 595 39.07 6.67 5.83
N LYS A 596 39.85 7.50 6.52
CA LYS A 596 39.34 8.55 7.43
C LYS A 596 38.65 9.68 6.66
N GLU A 597 39.25 10.16 5.57
CA GLU A 597 38.67 11.23 4.73
C GLU A 597 37.37 10.76 4.06
N VAL A 598 37.32 9.53 3.56
CA VAL A 598 36.13 8.95 2.93
C VAL A 598 35.01 8.73 3.95
N SER A 599 35.31 8.30 5.18
CA SER A 599 34.31 8.18 6.26
C SER A 599 33.76 9.54 6.72
N ILE A 600 34.60 10.58 6.70
CA ILE A 600 34.18 11.96 6.98
C ILE A 600 33.32 12.48 5.82
N HIS A 601 33.71 12.27 4.56
CA HIS A 601 32.94 12.70 3.38
C HIS A 601 31.59 11.99 3.27
N GLY A 602 31.56 10.69 3.58
CA GLY A 602 30.33 9.90 3.64
C GLY A 602 29.34 10.35 4.73
N ARG A 603 29.85 10.95 5.82
CA ARG A 603 29.05 11.60 6.87
C ARG A 603 28.76 13.08 6.63
N ARG A 604 29.58 13.79 5.84
CA ARG A 604 29.56 15.26 5.65
C ARG A 604 29.20 15.71 4.23
N ALA A 605 28.39 14.98 3.50
CA ALA A 605 27.94 15.44 2.18
C ALA A 605 27.16 16.78 2.20
N PHE A 606 26.77 17.29 3.38
CA PHE A 606 26.06 18.56 3.54
C PHE A 606 26.82 19.71 4.23
N THR A 607 28.12 19.60 4.51
CA THR A 607 28.85 20.74 5.11
C THR A 607 29.39 21.73 4.06
N ASN A 608 29.55 21.33 2.79
CA ASN A 608 30.13 22.19 1.76
C ASN A 608 29.11 22.90 0.85
N GLN A 609 27.83 22.54 0.88
CA GLN A 609 26.82 23.20 0.03
C GLN A 609 26.13 24.41 0.69
N ILE A 610 26.36 24.63 1.99
CA ILE A 610 25.81 25.80 2.72
C ILE A 610 26.84 26.95 2.81
N ARG A 611 28.15 26.65 2.67
CA ARG A 611 29.20 27.70 2.70
C ARG A 611 29.29 28.53 1.42
N ASP A 612 28.85 27.99 0.27
CA ASP A 612 28.76 28.72 -1.01
C ASP A 612 27.51 29.60 -1.13
N LYS A 613 26.54 29.50 -0.20
CA LYS A 613 25.37 30.38 -0.16
C LYS A 613 25.50 31.54 0.84
N SER A 614 26.58 31.60 1.61
CA SER A 614 26.90 32.71 2.50
C SER A 614 28.06 33.56 2.00
N SER A 615 28.48 33.36 0.75
CA SER A 615 29.62 34.03 0.12
C SER A 615 29.36 34.45 -1.33
N VAL A 616 28.11 34.83 -1.64
CA VAL A 616 27.74 35.63 -2.83
C VAL A 616 26.71 36.67 -2.44
#